data_AF-A4YTM7-F1
#
_entry.id   AF-A4YTM7-F1
#
_cell.length_a   1.000
_cell.length_b   1.000
_cell.length_c   1.000
_cell.angle_alpha   90.00
_cell.angle_beta   90.00
_cell.angle_gamma   90.00
#
_symmetry.space_group_name_H-M   'P 1'
#
loop_
_entity.id
_entity.type
_entity.pdbx_description
1 polymer ?
#
loop_
_entity_poly.entity_id
_entity_poly.type
_entity_poly.pdbx_seq_one_letter_code
_entity_poly.pdbx_strand_id
1 'polypeptide(L)'
;MRDTRLQMAQPPGTIAVKKILIPALLALLVSPVQARSWIDQSACQGSRFYGYSRCTYTHTELPPVSRDVSFTPSPAARQEEEAREAEAAKWEAYCKPVFRRDEYGIRRASYAHAGCEFGRSE
;
A
#
# COMPACT_ATOMS: atom_id res chain seq x y z
N MET A 1 46.21 -41.28 -67.47
CA MET A 1 45.31 -41.66 -66.35
C MET A 1 45.97 -41.17 -65.07
N ARG A 2 45.43 -40.13 -64.43
CA ARG A 2 45.99 -39.52 -63.22
C ARG A 2 45.00 -39.73 -62.07
N ASP A 3 45.52 -40.31 -60.99
CA ASP A 3 44.96 -40.28 -59.64
C ASP A 3 44.62 -38.86 -59.19
N THR A 4 43.60 -38.70 -58.34
CA THR A 4 43.75 -38.30 -56.92
C THR A 4 42.36 -38.12 -56.30
N ARG A 5 42.01 -38.96 -55.31
CA ARG A 5 40.84 -38.77 -54.43
C ARG A 5 41.10 -37.58 -53.49
N LEU A 6 40.23 -36.58 -53.50
CA LEU A 6 40.16 -35.57 -52.45
C LEU A 6 39.12 -35.99 -51.41
N GLN A 7 39.61 -36.44 -50.26
CA GLN A 7 38.83 -36.55 -49.02
C GLN A 7 38.44 -35.14 -48.58
N MET A 8 37.14 -34.88 -48.39
CA MET A 8 36.69 -33.71 -47.63
C MET A 8 36.50 -34.11 -46.17
N ALA A 9 37.24 -33.39 -45.33
CA ALA A 9 37.26 -33.50 -43.89
C ALA A 9 35.90 -33.12 -43.26
N GLN A 10 35.51 -33.88 -42.25
CA GLN A 10 34.36 -33.63 -41.41
C GLN A 10 34.73 -32.58 -40.34
N PRO A 11 34.01 -31.45 -40.21
CA PRO A 11 34.27 -30.52 -39.12
C PRO A 11 33.65 -31.03 -37.79
N PRO A 12 34.38 -30.90 -36.67
CA PRO A 12 33.91 -31.29 -35.35
C PRO A 12 32.96 -30.24 -34.74
N GLY A 13 31.86 -30.73 -34.17
CA GLY A 13 31.19 -30.22 -32.97
C GLY A 13 30.82 -28.74 -32.87
N THR A 14 29.52 -28.45 -32.86
CA THR A 14 28.95 -27.29 -32.14
C THR A 14 27.67 -27.69 -31.39
N ILE A 15 27.85 -28.34 -30.24
CA ILE A 15 26.82 -28.44 -29.20
C ILE A 15 26.70 -27.06 -28.54
N ALA A 16 25.82 -26.17 -29.01
CA ALA A 16 25.57 -24.90 -28.30
C ALA A 16 24.20 -24.24 -28.56
N VAL A 17 23.19 -24.93 -29.11
CA VAL A 17 21.89 -24.28 -29.38
C VAL A 17 20.96 -24.28 -28.14
N LYS A 18 21.18 -25.17 -27.17
CA LYS A 18 20.23 -25.40 -26.05
C LYS A 18 20.35 -24.40 -24.88
N LYS A 19 21.42 -23.59 -24.82
CA LYS A 19 21.67 -22.69 -23.66
C LYS A 19 21.08 -21.29 -23.81
N ILE A 20 20.55 -20.94 -24.98
CA ILE A 20 20.04 -19.57 -25.27
C ILE A 20 18.52 -19.44 -25.04
N LEU A 21 17.78 -20.55 -24.98
CA LEU A 21 16.32 -20.53 -24.76
C LEU A 21 15.93 -20.09 -23.34
N ILE A 22 16.81 -20.26 -22.35
CA ILE A 22 16.51 -19.98 -20.94
C ILE A 22 16.55 -18.47 -20.60
N PRO A 23 17.57 -17.68 -21.00
CA PRO A 23 17.58 -16.24 -20.70
C PRO A 23 16.45 -15.46 -21.40
N ALA A 24 16.01 -15.89 -22.58
CA ALA A 24 14.90 -15.26 -23.30
C ALA A 24 13.55 -15.46 -22.59
N LEU A 25 13.35 -16.60 -21.92
CA LEU A 25 12.12 -16.88 -21.18
C LEU A 25 12.01 -16.06 -19.89
N LEU A 26 13.13 -15.80 -19.20
CA LEU A 26 13.17 -14.97 -17.99
C LEU A 26 12.91 -13.50 -18.28
N ALA A 27 13.34 -12.98 -19.43
CA ALA A 27 13.12 -11.58 -19.81
C ALA A 27 11.64 -11.22 -20.02
N LEU A 28 10.80 -12.19 -20.42
CA LEU A 28 9.35 -11.96 -20.60
C LEU A 28 8.58 -11.80 -19.28
N LEU A 29 9.09 -12.37 -18.18
CA LEU A 29 8.42 -12.35 -16.87
C LEU A 29 8.66 -11.05 -16.08
N VAL A 30 9.60 -10.20 -16.52
CA VAL A 30 9.94 -8.91 -15.87
C VAL A 30 9.22 -7.75 -16.57
N SER A 31 7.97 -7.98 -16.98
CA SER A 31 7.12 -6.87 -17.43
C SER A 31 6.50 -6.23 -16.18
N PRO A 32 6.76 -4.95 -15.88
CA PRO A 32 6.03 -4.27 -14.82
C PRO A 32 4.57 -4.16 -15.26
N VAL A 33 3.71 -5.04 -14.74
CA VAL A 33 2.26 -4.88 -14.84
C VAL A 33 1.93 -3.63 -14.04
N GLN A 34 1.75 -2.51 -14.75
CA GLN A 34 1.17 -1.30 -14.19
C GLN A 34 -0.27 -1.63 -13.83
N ALA A 35 -0.53 -1.96 -12.57
CA ALA A 35 -1.88 -2.14 -12.08
C ALA A 35 -2.58 -0.77 -12.11
N ARG A 36 -3.42 -0.56 -13.12
CA ARG A 36 -4.33 0.58 -13.17
C ARG A 36 -5.51 0.28 -12.27
N SER A 37 -5.78 1.16 -11.32
CA SER A 37 -6.96 1.08 -10.47
C SER A 37 -7.84 2.30 -10.73
N TRP A 38 -9.15 2.07 -10.76
CA TRP A 38 -10.15 3.12 -10.83
C TRP A 38 -10.92 3.18 -9.53
N ILE A 39 -11.38 4.38 -9.17
CA ILE A 39 -12.40 4.57 -8.14
C ILE A 39 -13.66 5.08 -8.83
N ASP A 40 -14.75 4.36 -8.58
CA ASP A 40 -16.09 4.73 -8.99
C ASP A 40 -16.82 5.33 -7.81
N GLN A 41 -17.25 6.58 -7.93
CA GLN A 41 -18.08 7.24 -6.92
C GLN A 41 -19.42 7.62 -7.53
N SER A 42 -20.51 7.24 -6.85
CA SER A 42 -21.87 7.66 -7.19
C SER A 42 -22.44 8.54 -6.09
N ALA A 43 -22.89 9.74 -6.44
CA ALA A 43 -23.56 10.63 -5.51
C ALA A 43 -25.00 10.88 -6.00
N CYS A 44 -25.99 10.48 -5.21
CA CYS A 44 -27.40 10.69 -5.52
C CYS A 44 -28.02 11.72 -4.58
N GLN A 45 -28.54 12.80 -5.13
CA GLN A 45 -29.32 13.77 -4.39
C GLN A 45 -30.76 13.25 -4.22
N GLY A 46 -31.15 13.01 -2.97
CA GLY A 46 -32.52 12.63 -2.62
C GLY A 46 -33.45 13.84 -2.52
N SER A 47 -34.67 13.70 -3.04
CA SER A 47 -35.77 14.63 -2.83
C SER A 47 -36.82 13.99 -1.93
N ARG A 48 -37.44 14.78 -1.05
CA ARG A 48 -38.43 14.31 -0.08
C ARG A 48 -39.74 13.81 -0.72
N PHE A 49 -40.03 14.22 -1.96
CA PHE A 49 -41.32 13.96 -2.62
C PHE A 49 -41.25 12.93 -3.74
N TYR A 50 -40.10 12.79 -4.42
CA TYR A 50 -39.96 11.94 -5.62
C TYR A 50 -38.80 10.92 -5.51
N GLY A 51 -38.15 10.79 -4.35
CA GLY A 51 -36.98 9.93 -4.19
C GLY A 51 -35.70 10.56 -4.78
N TYR A 52 -34.72 9.75 -5.17
CA TYR A 52 -33.46 10.22 -5.77
C TYR A 52 -33.72 10.94 -7.09
N SER A 53 -33.44 12.25 -7.14
CA SER A 53 -33.78 13.10 -8.28
C SER A 53 -32.60 13.36 -9.22
N ARG A 54 -31.36 13.18 -8.75
CA ARG A 54 -30.16 13.36 -9.58
C ARG A 54 -29.01 12.51 -9.03
N CYS A 55 -28.54 11.55 -9.83
CA CYS A 55 -27.34 10.79 -9.54
C CYS A 55 -26.21 11.23 -10.46
N THR A 56 -25.06 11.57 -9.89
CA THR A 56 -23.82 11.80 -10.62
C THR A 56 -22.91 10.60 -10.44
N TYR A 57 -22.26 10.20 -11.53
CA TYR A 57 -21.30 9.12 -11.52
C TYR A 57 -19.96 9.67 -11.99
N THR A 58 -18.93 9.44 -11.19
CA THR A 58 -17.59 9.97 -11.42
C THR A 58 -16.61 8.82 -11.42
N HIS A 59 -15.89 8.68 -12.53
CA HIS A 59 -14.80 7.75 -12.70
C HIS A 59 -13.49 8.51 -12.55
N THR A 60 -12.69 8.13 -11.55
CA THR A 60 -11.36 8.71 -11.37
C THR A 60 -10.32 7.62 -11.52
N GLU A 61 -9.43 7.79 -12.50
CA GLU A 61 -8.24 6.93 -12.63
C GLU A 61 -7.25 7.34 -11.54
N LEU A 62 -6.87 6.38 -10.68
CA LEU A 62 -5.85 6.62 -9.69
C LEU A 62 -4.48 6.56 -10.37
N PRO A 63 -3.57 7.49 -10.05
CA PRO A 63 -2.19 7.35 -10.50
C PRO A 63 -1.60 6.04 -9.96
N PRO A 64 -0.67 5.40 -10.69
CA PRO A 64 0.01 4.21 -10.20
C PRO A 64 0.66 4.53 -8.86
N VAL A 65 0.41 3.71 -7.85
CA VAL A 65 1.01 3.84 -6.51
C VAL A 65 2.51 3.63 -6.66
N SER A 66 3.26 4.72 -6.88
CA SER A 66 4.70 4.68 -6.75
C SER A 66 5.02 4.44 -5.29
N ARG A 67 5.89 3.46 -5.02
CA ARG A 67 6.41 3.20 -3.66
C ARG A 67 7.23 4.39 -3.12
N ASP A 68 7.40 5.42 -3.93
CA ASP A 68 8.15 6.64 -3.65
C ASP A 68 7.25 7.81 -3.20
N VAL A 69 6.00 7.54 -2.80
CA VAL A 69 5.29 8.48 -1.92
C VAL A 69 6.04 8.48 -0.59
N SER A 70 7.08 9.31 -0.52
CA SER A 70 7.70 9.68 0.73
C SER A 70 6.60 10.25 1.59
N PHE A 71 6.13 9.47 2.56
CA PHE A 71 5.24 9.87 3.63
C PHE A 71 6.01 10.84 4.53
N THR A 72 6.36 11.99 3.96
CA THR A 72 7.01 13.07 4.66
C THR A 72 5.83 13.92 5.13
N PRO A 73 5.46 13.85 6.42
CA PRO A 73 4.36 14.66 6.92
C PRO A 73 4.63 16.11 6.57
N SER A 74 3.62 16.77 6.00
CA SER A 74 3.68 18.19 5.68
C SER A 74 4.04 18.97 6.96
N PRO A 75 4.66 20.16 6.85
CA PRO A 75 4.95 20.98 8.02
C PRO A 75 3.71 21.23 8.90
N ALA A 76 2.53 21.34 8.28
CA ALA A 76 1.25 21.46 8.99
C ALA A 76 0.88 20.18 9.77
N ALA A 77 1.06 19.00 9.16
CA ALA A 77 0.80 17.72 9.84
C ALA A 77 1.70 17.52 11.07
N ARG A 78 2.96 17.97 11.01
CA ARG A 78 3.87 17.95 12.16
C ARG A 78 3.42 18.89 13.29
N GLN A 79 2.96 20.09 12.96
CA GLN A 79 2.44 21.02 13.97
C GLN A 79 1.15 20.51 14.62
N GLU A 80 0.27 19.86 13.85
CA GLU A 80 -0.94 19.23 14.39
C GLU A 80 -0.61 18.04 15.30
N GLU A 81 0.41 17.26 14.96
CA GLU A 81 0.91 16.16 15.79
C GLU A 81 1.50 16.69 17.11
N GLU A 82 2.36 17.69 17.06
CA GLU A 82 2.93 18.35 18.24
C GLU A 82 1.84 18.94 19.16
N ALA A 83 0.82 19.57 18.59
CA ALA A 83 -0.31 20.10 19.34
C ALA A 83 -1.12 18.98 20.02
N ARG A 84 -1.37 17.88 19.31
CA ARG A 84 -2.05 16.70 19.88
C ARG A 84 -1.25 16.06 21.00
N GLU A 85 0.07 15.95 20.85
CA GLU A 85 0.97 15.44 21.88
C GLU A 85 0.97 16.33 23.12
N ALA A 86 1.05 17.65 22.96
CA ALA A 86 1.02 18.59 24.07
C ALA A 86 -0.30 18.52 24.85
N GLU A 87 -1.43 18.33 24.16
CA GLU A 87 -2.73 18.13 24.79
C GLU A 87 -2.86 16.76 25.46
N ALA A 88 -2.32 15.70 24.86
CA ALA A 88 -2.25 14.38 25.46
C ALA A 88 -1.44 14.40 26.76
N ALA A 89 -0.29 15.08 26.77
CA ALA A 89 0.54 15.23 27.97
C ALA A 89 -0.21 15.96 29.10
N LYS A 90 -0.99 16.99 28.78
CA LYS A 90 -1.84 17.69 29.76
C LYS A 90 -2.92 16.76 30.33
N TRP A 91 -3.58 16.00 29.47
CA TRP A 91 -4.60 15.04 29.88
C TRP A 91 -3.99 13.92 30.75
N GLU A 92 -2.83 13.37 30.38
CA GLU A 92 -2.14 12.34 31.16
C GLU A 92 -1.70 12.86 32.54
N ALA A 93 -1.18 14.09 32.60
CA ALA A 93 -0.76 14.72 33.85
C ALA A 93 -1.95 14.96 34.81
N TYR A 94 -3.11 15.31 34.26
CA TYR A 94 -4.35 15.50 35.02
C TYR A 94 -4.97 14.16 35.42
N CYS A 95 -5.28 13.31 34.44
CA CYS A 95 -6.05 12.08 34.63
C CYS A 95 -5.25 10.91 35.22
N LYS A 96 -3.92 10.93 35.13
CA LYS A 96 -2.99 9.92 35.70
C LYS A 96 -3.49 8.48 35.54
N PRO A 97 -3.61 7.98 34.29
CA PRO A 97 -4.13 6.65 34.04
C PRO A 97 -3.21 5.57 34.64
N VAL A 98 -3.79 4.70 35.46
CA VAL A 98 -3.13 3.51 35.99
C VAL A 98 -3.76 2.29 35.33
N PHE A 99 -2.96 1.52 34.61
CA PHE A 99 -3.43 0.29 33.97
C PHE A 99 -3.17 -0.91 34.86
N ARG A 100 -4.20 -1.68 35.17
CA ARG A 100 -4.10 -2.95 35.88
C ARG A 100 -4.73 -4.06 35.05
N ARG A 101 -4.13 -5.25 35.11
CA ARG A 101 -4.77 -6.46 34.57
C ARG A 101 -5.70 -7.01 35.63
N ASP A 102 -6.92 -7.33 35.24
CA ASP A 102 -7.83 -8.07 36.09
C ASP A 102 -7.48 -9.57 36.11
N GLU A 103 -8.23 -10.33 36.90
CA GLU A 103 -8.07 -11.78 37.08
C GLU A 103 -8.27 -12.58 35.77
N TYR A 104 -8.89 -11.95 34.77
CA TYR A 104 -9.12 -12.51 33.43
C TYR A 104 -8.06 -12.05 32.42
N GLY A 105 -7.05 -11.29 32.85
CA GLY A 105 -5.97 -10.76 32.00
C GLY A 105 -6.35 -9.51 31.19
N ILE A 106 -7.54 -8.94 31.39
CA ILE A 106 -8.01 -7.75 30.68
C ILE A 106 -7.36 -6.51 31.29
N ARG A 107 -6.74 -5.69 30.45
CA ARG A 107 -6.12 -4.43 30.86
C ARG A 107 -7.20 -3.36 31.04
N ARG A 108 -7.46 -2.97 32.28
CA ARG A 108 -8.39 -1.89 32.64
C ARG A 108 -7.61 -0.65 33.08
N ALA A 109 -8.08 0.51 32.66
CA ALA A 109 -7.57 1.81 33.10
C ALA A 109 -8.38 2.30 34.30
N SER A 110 -7.70 2.78 35.33
CA SER A 110 -8.29 3.58 36.41
C SER A 110 -7.70 4.98 36.37
N TYR A 111 -8.54 6.00 36.51
CA TYR A 111 -8.16 7.41 36.41
C TYR A 111 -8.28 8.10 37.77
N ALA A 112 -7.54 9.19 37.97
CA ALA A 112 -7.55 9.96 39.21
C ALA A 112 -8.79 10.88 39.36
N HIS A 113 -9.40 11.28 38.24
CA HIS A 113 -10.56 12.19 38.21
C HIS A 113 -11.70 11.59 37.38
N ALA A 114 -12.95 11.88 37.78
CA ALA A 114 -14.15 11.53 37.01
C ALA A 114 -14.23 12.36 35.71
N GLY A 115 -14.74 11.76 34.64
CA GLY A 115 -14.77 12.35 33.29
C GLY A 115 -13.50 12.05 32.47
N CYS A 116 -12.48 11.45 33.05
CA CYS A 116 -11.29 11.00 32.32
C CYS A 116 -11.55 9.68 31.56
N GLU A 117 -12.57 8.92 31.94
CA GLU A 117 -12.94 7.63 31.35
C GLU A 117 -13.44 7.70 29.90
N PHE A 118 -13.98 8.84 29.46
CA PHE A 118 -14.54 9.04 28.11
C PHE A 118 -13.48 9.53 27.10
N GLY A 119 -12.28 9.84 27.56
CA GLY A 119 -11.24 10.41 26.71
C GLY A 119 -11.62 11.80 26.17
N ARG A 120 -10.84 12.28 25.20
CA ARG A 120 -10.83 13.68 24.74
C ARG A 120 -12.00 14.09 23.82
N SER A 121 -12.96 13.21 23.54
CA SER A 121 -13.88 13.33 22.38
C SER A 121 -15.37 13.29 22.72
N GLU A 122 -15.77 13.63 23.94
CA GLU A 122 -17.16 14.00 24.26
C GLU A 122 -17.28 15.50 24.58
#